data_AF-A0A4R5BYY5-F1
#
_entry.id   AF-A0A4R5BYY5-F1
#
_cell.length_a   1.000
_cell.length_b   1.000
_cell.length_c   1.000
_cell.angle_alpha   90.00
_cell.angle_beta   90.00
_cell.angle_gamma   90.00
#
_symmetry.space_group_name_H-M   'P 1'
#
loop_
_entity.id
_entity.type
_entity.pdbx_description
1 polymer ?
#
loop_
_entity_poly.entity_id
_entity_poly.type
_entity_poly.pdbx_seq_one_letter_code
_entity_poly.pdbx_strand_id
1 'polypeptide(L)'
;MPGAGVVDAALLVPRLIEAGHSPAQAEALVAAHPGWRAAPPDAVTGLGALWTMFREHKAMRGPEEARAFRAEAAQAGRAWVAYRTA
;
A
#
# COMPACT_ATOMS: atom_id res chain seq x y z
N MET A 1 -6.64 12.60 12.33
CA MET A 1 -7.07 11.45 11.50
C MET A 1 -6.94 11.86 10.05
N PRO A 2 -6.22 11.12 9.19
CA PRO A 2 -6.22 11.41 7.76
C PRO A 2 -7.66 11.35 7.23
N GLY A 3 -8.06 12.32 6.40
CA GLY A 3 -9.38 12.33 5.78
C GLY A 3 -9.56 11.17 4.79
N ALA A 4 -10.80 10.79 4.48
CA ALA A 4 -11.12 9.65 3.62
C ALA A 4 -10.32 9.61 2.30
N GLY A 5 -10.16 10.77 1.63
CA GLY A 5 -9.40 10.87 0.38
C GLY A 5 -7.89 10.64 0.49
N VAL A 6 -7.30 10.72 1.70
CA VAL A 6 -5.90 10.32 1.94
C VAL A 6 -5.80 8.80 2.00
N VAL A 7 -6.76 8.17 2.68
CA VAL A 7 -6.81 6.71 2.87
C VAL A 7 -7.03 6.03 1.52
N ASP A 8 -7.96 6.53 0.71
CA ASP A 8 -8.24 5.96 -0.61
C ASP A 8 -7.01 6.04 -1.54
N ALA A 9 -6.32 7.18 -1.57
CA ALA A 9 -5.10 7.36 -2.36
C ALA A 9 -3.97 6.43 -1.88
N ALA A 10 -3.77 6.30 -0.56
CA ALA A 10 -2.75 5.44 0.00
C ALA A 10 -3.04 3.94 -0.22
N LEU A 11 -4.31 3.53 -0.18
CA LEU A 11 -4.71 2.14 -0.44
C LEU A 11 -4.68 1.79 -1.93
N LEU A 12 -4.66 2.78 -2.82
CA LEU A 12 -4.52 2.56 -4.26
C LEU A 12 -3.09 2.21 -4.66
N VAL A 13 -2.07 2.74 -3.97
CA VAL A 13 -0.65 2.53 -4.32
C VAL A 13 -0.26 1.04 -4.35
N PRO A 14 -0.54 0.22 -3.30
CA PRO A 14 -0.26 -1.21 -3.36
C PRO A 14 -0.94 -1.92 -4.53
N ARG A 15 -2.13 -1.47 -4.93
CA ARG A 15 -2.88 -2.08 -6.05
C ARG A 15 -2.27 -1.78 -7.41
N LEU A 16 -1.73 -0.57 -7.58
CA LEU A 16 -0.97 -0.23 -8.78
C LEU A 16 0.30 -1.08 -8.89
N ILE A 17 0.94 -1.37 -7.76
CA ILE A 17 2.13 -2.23 -7.70
C ILE A 17 1.76 -3.69 -7.97
N GLU A 18 0.65 -4.19 -7.41
CA GLU A 18 0.07 -5.51 -7.78
C GLU A 18 -0.21 -5.59 -9.29
N ALA A 19 -0.61 -4.48 -9.92
CA ALA A 19 -0.83 -4.38 -11.37
C ALA A 19 0.45 -4.21 -12.19
N GLY A 20 1.64 -4.27 -11.58
CA GLY A 20 2.93 -4.26 -12.27
C GLY A 20 3.64 -2.91 -12.35
N HIS A 21 3.12 -1.86 -11.69
CA HIS A 21 3.82 -0.58 -11.60
C HIS A 21 4.96 -0.66 -10.57
N SER A 22 6.07 0.04 -10.82
CA SER A 22 7.07 0.24 -9.76
C SER A 22 6.51 1.13 -8.64
N PRO A 23 7.06 1.07 -7.41
CA PRO A 23 6.65 1.97 -6.33
C PRO A 23 6.69 3.46 -6.70
N ALA A 24 7.73 3.89 -7.42
CA ALA A 24 7.87 5.26 -7.88
C ALA A 24 6.79 5.65 -8.90
N GLN A 25 6.48 4.77 -9.85
CA GLN A 25 5.39 5.01 -10.82
C GLN A 25 4.02 5.07 -10.13
N ALA A 26 3.79 4.19 -9.16
CA ALA A 26 2.54 4.15 -8.41
C ALA A 26 2.33 5.43 -7.57
N GLU A 27 3.37 5.92 -6.88
CA GLU A 27 3.28 7.20 -6.17
C GLU A 27 3.06 8.39 -7.09
N ALA A 28 3.73 8.42 -8.26
CA ALA A 28 3.54 9.50 -9.23
C ALA A 28 2.09 9.60 -9.73
N LEU A 29 1.40 8.47 -9.89
CA LEU A 29 -0.01 8.43 -10.30
C LEU A 29 -0.95 9.00 -9.24
N VAL A 30 -0.68 8.77 -7.95
CA VAL A 30 -1.51 9.30 -6.85
C VAL A 30 -1.09 10.69 -6.39
N ALA A 31 0.09 11.17 -6.77
CA ALA A 31 0.63 12.47 -6.38
C ALA A 31 -0.25 13.65 -6.82
N ALA A 32 -1.02 13.49 -7.89
CA ALA A 32 -1.98 14.50 -8.34
C ALA A 32 -3.20 14.64 -7.41
N HIS A 33 -3.49 13.62 -6.58
CA HIS A 33 -4.66 13.62 -5.71
C HIS A 33 -4.51 14.65 -4.58
N PRO A 34 -5.47 15.57 -4.38
CA PRO A 34 -5.38 16.59 -3.33
C PRO A 34 -5.20 16.01 -1.93
N GLY A 35 -5.84 14.87 -1.65
CA GLY A 35 -5.68 14.16 -0.38
C GLY A 35 -4.25 13.68 -0.16
N TRP A 36 -3.57 13.19 -1.19
CA TRP A 36 -2.19 12.73 -1.08
C TRP A 36 -1.24 13.87 -0.71
N ARG A 37 -1.37 15.03 -1.36
CA ARG A 37 -0.52 16.20 -1.12
C ARG A 37 -0.65 16.78 0.30
N ALA A 38 -1.82 16.64 0.91
CA ALA A 38 -2.06 17.12 2.27
C ALA A 38 -1.67 16.10 3.36
N ALA A 39 -1.29 14.88 2.99
CA ALA A 39 -1.01 13.82 3.94
C ALA A 39 0.41 13.95 4.53
N PRO A 40 0.58 13.81 5.86
CA PRO A 40 1.91 13.68 6.44
C PRO A 40 2.63 12.46 5.85
N PRO A 41 3.88 12.60 5.35
CA PRO A 41 4.61 11.50 4.71
C PRO A 41 4.68 10.24 5.59
N ASP A 42 4.94 10.40 6.88
CA ASP A 42 5.03 9.29 7.85
C ASP A 42 3.69 8.59 8.05
N ALA A 43 2.57 9.32 7.99
CA ALA A 43 1.24 8.73 8.11
C ALA A 43 0.92 7.84 6.90
N VAL A 44 1.35 8.22 5.71
CA VAL A 44 1.20 7.39 4.50
C VAL A 44 2.11 6.16 4.58
N THR A 45 3.34 6.29 5.09
CA THR A 45 4.27 5.16 5.25
C THR A 45 3.72 4.18 6.29
N GLY A 46 3.25 4.68 7.43
CA GLY A 46 2.64 3.88 8.49
C GLY A 46 1.39 3.15 8.02
N LEU A 47 0.54 3.80 7.22
CA LEU A 47 -0.65 3.15 6.64
C LEU A 47 -0.26 2.05 5.64
N GLY A 48 0.75 2.27 4.79
CA GLY A 48 1.31 1.26 3.90
C GLY A 48 1.87 0.05 4.65
N ALA A 49 2.62 0.29 5.73
CA ALA A 49 3.15 -0.76 6.60
C ALA A 49 2.03 -1.56 7.29
N LEU A 50 1.03 -0.88 7.85
CA LEU A 50 -0.13 -1.52 8.47
C LEU A 50 -0.90 -2.40 7.49
N TRP A 51 -1.18 -1.88 6.28
CA TRP A 51 -1.85 -2.65 5.24
C TRP A 51 -1.04 -3.89 4.83
N THR A 52 0.28 -3.75 4.74
CA THR A 52 1.20 -4.84 4.40
C THR A 52 1.17 -5.94 5.46
N MET A 53 1.35 -5.57 6.74
CA MET A 53 1.29 -6.51 7.87
C MET A 53 -0.06 -7.24 7.94
N PHE A 54 -1.15 -6.54 7.68
CA PHE A 54 -2.48 -7.16 7.64
C PHE A 54 -2.57 -8.22 6.52
N ARG A 55 -2.05 -7.94 5.32
CA ARG A 55 -2.03 -8.91 4.21
C ARG A 55 -1.15 -10.10 4.52
N GLU A 56 0.02 -9.90 5.11
CA GLU A 56 0.91 -10.99 5.56
C GLU A 56 0.22 -11.87 6.59
N HIS A 57 -0.41 -11.27 7.60
CA HIS A 57 -1.17 -12.01 8.60
C HIS A 57 -2.26 -12.86 7.96
N LYS A 58 -3.02 -12.29 7.01
CA LYS A 58 -4.09 -13.01 6.31
C LYS A 58 -3.55 -14.05 5.31
N ALA A 59 -2.34 -13.90 4.79
CA ALA A 59 -1.67 -14.92 3.98
C ALA A 59 -1.23 -16.13 4.83
N MET A 60 -0.82 -15.91 6.09
CA MET A 60 -0.42 -16.99 6.99
C MET A 60 -1.61 -17.69 7.66
N ARG A 61 -2.64 -16.93 8.06
CA ARG A 61 -3.72 -17.43 8.94
C ARG A 61 -5.10 -17.42 8.30
N GLY A 62 -5.24 -16.90 7.08
CA GLY A 62 -6.52 -16.88 6.37
C GLY A 62 -6.90 -18.23 5.76
N PRO A 63 -8.12 -18.30 5.16
CA PRO A 63 -8.54 -19.43 4.33
C PRO A 63 -7.52 -19.72 3.23
N GLU A 64 -7.25 -21.02 3.01
CA GLU A 64 -6.16 -21.52 2.16
C GLU A 64 -6.27 -21.01 0.72
N GLU A 65 -7.47 -21.03 0.17
CA GLU A 65 -7.78 -20.59 -1.21
C GLU A 65 -7.42 -19.13 -1.49
N ALA A 66 -7.31 -18.30 -0.45
CA ALA A 66 -7.00 -16.89 -0.58
C ALA A 66 -5.60 -16.53 -0.07
N ARG A 67 -4.78 -17.49 0.37
CA ARG A 67 -3.44 -17.20 0.91
C ARG A 67 -2.47 -16.71 -0.15
N ALA A 68 -2.46 -17.33 -1.33
CA ALA A 68 -1.54 -17.01 -2.42
C ALA A 68 -1.70 -15.54 -2.88
N PHE A 69 -2.90 -15.14 -3.28
CA PHE A 69 -3.21 -13.76 -3.66
C PHE A 69 -2.89 -12.75 -2.53
N ARG A 70 -3.09 -13.11 -1.26
CA ARG A 70 -2.72 -12.23 -0.13
C ARG A 70 -1.21 -12.12 0.06
N ALA A 71 -0.46 -13.17 -0.23
CA ALA A 71 0.99 -13.14 -0.19
C ALA A 71 1.56 -12.26 -1.30
N GLU A 72 0.99 -12.30 -2.51
CA GLU A 72 1.32 -11.40 -3.62
C GLU A 72 1.02 -9.94 -3.27
N ALA A 73 -0.18 -9.66 -2.75
CA ALA A 73 -0.54 -8.33 -2.26
C ALA A 73 0.44 -7.84 -1.17
N ALA A 74 0.85 -8.72 -0.24
CA ALA A 74 1.86 -8.38 0.75
C ALA A 74 3.24 -8.07 0.14
N GLN A 75 3.64 -8.75 -0.93
CA GLN A 75 4.89 -8.43 -1.64
C GLN A 75 4.85 -7.01 -2.22
N ALA A 76 3.73 -6.62 -2.84
CA ALA A 76 3.52 -5.27 -3.35
C ALA A 76 3.62 -4.22 -2.23
N GLY A 77 2.98 -4.49 -1.09
CA GLY A 77 3.08 -3.66 0.10
C GLY A 77 4.52 -3.51 0.63
N ARG A 78 5.27 -4.62 0.72
CA ARG A 78 6.68 -4.61 1.14
C ARG A 78 7.56 -3.80 0.20
N ALA A 79 7.39 -3.98 -1.11
CA ALA A 79 8.15 -3.23 -2.13
C ALA A 79 7.92 -1.72 -1.99
N TRP A 80 6.67 -1.32 -1.72
CA TRP A 80 6.34 0.08 -1.50
C TRP A 80 6.94 0.64 -0.21
N VAL A 81 6.76 -0.06 0.91
CA VAL A 81 7.31 0.39 2.21
C VAL A 81 8.82 0.52 2.12
N ALA A 82 9.51 -0.47 1.54
CA ALA A 82 10.95 -0.42 1.33
C ALA A 82 11.38 0.80 0.51
N TYR A 83 10.64 1.14 -0.55
CA TYR A 83 10.89 2.35 -1.35
C TYR A 83 10.75 3.64 -0.53
N ARG A 84 9.78 3.72 0.39
CA ARG A 84 9.54 4.94 1.20
C ARG A 84 10.46 5.08 2.40
N THR A 85 11.15 4.02 2.80
CA THR A 85 12.06 4.00 3.96
C THR A 85 13.53 3.85 3.60
N ALA A 86 13.85 3.74 2.31
CA ALA A 86 15.21 3.77 1.79
C ALA A 86 15.77 5.20 1.79
#